data_AF-A0A0K2GKI6-F1
#
_entry.id   AF-A0A0K2GKI6-F1
#
_cell.length_a   1.000
_cell.length_b   1.000
_cell.length_c   1.000
_cell.angle_alpha   90.00
_cell.angle_beta   90.00
_cell.angle_gamma   90.00
#
_symmetry.space_group_name_H-M   'P 1'
#
loop_
_entity.id
_entity.type
_entity.pdbx_description
1 polymer ?
#
loop_
_entity_poly.entity_id
_entity_poly.type
_entity_poly.pdbx_seq_one_letter_code
_entity_poly.pdbx_strand_id
1 'polypeptide(L)'
;MYIVDVRAFSAIGDGVTDDTSAIQSAITNVGGSGGTLLFSPGVYKTTSPLTLPAVGIHIIGANTGGSFGAVLRPYNCAAFSIASVHHCFIENLMIWVQGTTPPATYITLQDCYSIKLKDIRIHLDTTYECTEAAILQTSGNDVVYDHVIVRSDGDYFTVGFKFANGCGTATLVGCDVETCGTGILHLGGQITVLGLYSERLGQYGVSLEPSGDSTAAFRMFGGQLIADNSAVAIAVKDGCKNSYIIGTYATRANNSFQGWIYGLSGSSNIKIDTANFDWSKWGSSVSIDPSVLRLQPLRGSITWNPGSLADGAGETSSAITVTGATFLHGVEVRPPYDLQGITCTGYVSAADTVKIRLQNETGGTIDLASGTWNVVVRRD
;
A
#
# COMPACT_ATOMS: atom_id res chain seq x y z
N MET A 1 31.39 15.62 -5.37
CA MET A 1 30.76 15.34 -4.07
C MET A 1 31.84 14.90 -3.11
N TYR A 2 32.00 15.58 -1.97
CA TYR A 2 32.95 15.16 -0.91
C TYR A 2 32.16 14.55 0.25
N ILE A 3 32.82 13.67 1.00
CA ILE A 3 32.24 12.98 2.16
C ILE A 3 32.90 13.54 3.41
N VAL A 4 32.11 13.91 4.41
CA VAL A 4 32.60 14.31 5.74
C VAL A 4 31.96 13.43 6.80
N ASP A 5 32.75 12.96 7.76
CA ASP A 5 32.23 12.19 8.89
C ASP A 5 31.76 13.13 10.02
N VAL A 6 30.66 12.79 10.69
CA VAL A 6 30.18 13.51 11.89
C VAL A 6 31.25 13.65 12.98
N ARG A 7 32.18 12.71 13.07
CA ARG A 7 33.31 12.74 14.03
C ARG A 7 34.30 13.86 13.76
N ALA A 8 34.39 14.35 12.52
CA ALA A 8 35.20 15.53 12.20
C ALA A 8 34.69 16.80 12.93
N PHE A 9 33.45 16.77 13.42
CA PHE A 9 32.80 17.82 14.20
C PHE A 9 32.69 17.46 15.68
N SER A 10 33.47 16.50 16.16
CA SER A 10 33.50 16.04 17.55
C SER A 10 32.26 15.28 18.03
N ALA A 11 31.44 14.72 17.13
CA ALA A 11 30.41 13.76 17.52
C ALA A 11 31.08 12.48 18.04
N ILE A 12 30.72 12.03 19.24
CA ILE A 12 31.35 10.90 19.92
C ILE A 12 30.73 9.58 19.46
N GLY A 13 29.40 9.48 19.44
CA GLY A 13 28.71 8.25 19.06
C GLY A 13 28.76 7.15 20.12
N ASP A 14 28.76 7.50 21.42
CA ASP A 14 28.80 6.57 22.56
C ASP A 14 27.41 6.22 23.15
N GLY A 15 26.35 6.82 22.62
CA GLY A 15 24.98 6.66 23.05
C GLY A 15 24.59 7.40 24.33
N VAL A 16 25.52 8.14 24.93
CA VAL A 16 25.36 8.87 26.20
C VAL A 16 25.56 10.37 26.01
N THR A 17 26.66 10.74 25.37
CA THR A 17 27.01 12.12 25.05
C THR A 17 26.01 12.70 24.06
N ASP A 18 25.57 13.93 24.32
CA ASP A 18 24.70 14.65 23.41
C ASP A 18 25.49 15.18 22.21
N ASP A 19 25.35 14.51 21.06
CA ASP A 19 26.06 14.81 19.82
C ASP A 19 25.32 15.83 18.94
N THR A 20 24.20 16.39 19.42
CA THR A 20 23.31 17.26 18.62
C THR A 20 24.04 18.41 17.93
N SER A 21 24.83 19.19 18.67
CA SER A 21 25.51 20.37 18.13
C SER A 21 26.61 20.03 17.14
N ALA A 22 27.36 18.96 17.41
CA ALA A 22 28.39 18.41 16.53
C ALA A 22 27.80 17.96 15.20
N ILE A 23 26.72 17.18 15.26
CA ILE A 23 26.05 16.66 14.07
C ILE A 23 25.41 17.79 13.26
N GLN A 24 24.69 18.72 13.90
CA GLN A 24 24.08 19.84 13.18
C GLN A 24 25.13 20.74 12.52
N SER A 25 26.30 20.90 13.14
CA SER A 25 27.43 21.62 12.56
C SER A 25 28.00 20.89 11.33
N ALA A 26 28.07 19.56 11.39
CA ALA A 26 28.47 18.72 10.26
C ALA A 26 27.47 18.81 9.09
N ILE A 27 26.16 18.78 9.37
CA ILE A 27 25.10 18.97 8.36
C ILE A 27 25.21 20.36 7.72
N THR A 28 25.39 21.40 8.54
CA THR A 28 25.56 22.78 8.05
C THR A 28 26.77 22.90 7.13
N ASN A 29 27.88 22.22 7.47
CA ASN A 29 29.09 22.24 6.65
C ASN A 29 28.87 21.61 5.26
N VAL A 30 28.25 20.43 5.18
CA VAL A 30 27.99 19.78 3.88
C VAL A 30 26.91 20.50 3.07
N GLY A 31 25.98 21.18 3.75
CA GLY A 31 24.93 21.97 3.11
C GLY A 31 25.44 23.16 2.29
N GLY A 32 26.55 23.79 2.69
CA GLY A 32 27.14 24.90 1.95
C GLY A 32 27.67 24.55 0.56
N SER A 33 27.76 23.27 0.20
CA SER A 33 28.37 22.82 -1.06
C SER A 33 27.70 21.59 -1.71
N GLY A 34 26.60 21.07 -1.16
CA GLY A 34 25.93 19.86 -1.66
C GLY A 34 26.78 18.59 -1.47
N GLY A 35 27.16 18.30 -0.21
CA GLY A 35 28.04 17.19 0.16
C GLY A 35 27.33 16.00 0.81
N THR A 36 28.11 14.95 1.08
CA THR A 36 27.66 13.78 1.85
C THR A 36 28.15 13.86 3.28
N LEU A 37 27.24 13.69 4.24
CA LEU A 37 27.55 13.47 5.64
C LEU A 37 27.51 11.97 5.97
N LEU A 38 28.61 11.44 6.46
CA LEU A 38 28.75 10.06 6.91
C LEU A 38 28.53 9.97 8.43
N PHE A 39 27.61 9.09 8.83
CA PHE A 39 27.55 8.56 10.18
C PHE A 39 28.36 7.26 10.22
N SER A 40 29.59 7.35 10.73
CA SER A 40 30.40 6.16 11.04
C SER A 40 29.70 5.24 12.05
N PRO A 41 30.17 4.00 12.26
CA PRO A 41 29.56 3.11 13.23
C PRO A 41 29.60 3.70 14.65
N GLY A 42 28.45 3.77 15.33
CA GLY A 42 28.30 4.42 16.63
C GLY A 42 26.83 4.71 16.95
N VAL A 43 26.57 5.13 18.20
CA VAL A 43 25.25 5.53 18.67
C VAL A 43 25.26 7.01 19.03
N TYR A 44 24.59 7.83 18.23
CA TYR A 44 24.65 9.27 18.33
C TYR A 44 23.41 9.81 19.00
N LYS A 45 23.49 10.16 20.28
CA LYS A 45 22.34 10.70 21.00
C LYS A 45 22.10 12.15 20.56
N THR A 46 20.85 12.49 20.29
CA THR A 46 20.42 13.87 20.08
C THR A 46 19.32 14.26 21.06
N THR A 47 19.23 15.53 21.41
CA THR A 47 18.20 16.09 22.31
C THR A 47 17.36 17.18 21.65
N SER A 48 17.68 17.53 20.40
CA SER A 48 16.82 18.33 19.53
C SER A 48 16.79 17.77 18.09
N PRO A 49 15.78 18.14 17.28
CA PRO A 49 15.68 17.67 15.91
C PRO A 49 16.83 18.16 15.03
N LEU A 50 17.34 17.29 14.16
CA LEU A 50 18.29 17.67 13.12
C LEU A 50 17.53 18.27 11.92
N THR A 51 18.05 19.36 11.36
CA THR A 51 17.48 20.03 10.19
C THR A 51 18.44 20.01 9.02
N LEU A 52 17.90 20.04 7.80
CA LEU A 52 18.68 20.20 6.57
C LEU A 52 18.62 21.68 6.15
N PRO A 53 19.71 22.46 6.33
CA PRO A 53 19.69 23.90 6.08
C PRO A 53 19.84 24.28 4.60
N ALA A 54 20.11 23.30 3.73
CA ALA A 54 20.34 23.53 2.30
C ALA A 54 19.91 22.31 1.46
N VAL A 55 19.83 22.55 0.15
CA VAL A 55 19.49 21.56 -0.87
C VAL A 55 20.68 20.65 -1.18
N GLY A 56 20.45 19.46 -1.73
CA GLY A 56 21.55 18.59 -2.16
C GLY A 56 22.32 17.90 -1.04
N ILE A 57 21.80 17.89 0.20
CA ILE A 57 22.44 17.22 1.34
C ILE A 57 22.14 15.74 1.30
N HIS A 58 23.19 14.92 1.33
CA HIS A 58 23.06 13.47 1.44
C HIS A 58 23.60 13.02 2.80
N ILE A 59 22.80 12.30 3.57
CA ILE A 59 23.20 11.68 4.83
C ILE A 59 23.26 10.17 4.61
N ILE A 60 24.35 9.53 4.99
CA ILE A 60 24.52 8.08 4.88
C ILE A 60 25.07 7.51 6.17
N GLY A 61 24.45 6.44 6.68
CA GLY A 61 25.04 5.64 7.74
C GLY A 61 25.91 4.50 7.22
N ALA A 62 26.77 3.97 8.08
CA ALA A 62 27.83 3.03 7.69
C ALA A 62 27.35 1.61 7.31
N ASN A 63 26.07 1.27 7.42
CA ASN A 63 25.54 -0.07 7.10
C ASN A 63 24.09 0.00 6.62
N THR A 64 23.61 -1.03 5.91
CA THR A 64 22.20 -1.11 5.46
C THR A 64 21.23 -0.92 6.62
N GLY A 65 20.16 -0.16 6.35
CA GLY A 65 19.18 0.42 7.27
C GLY A 65 18.57 -0.40 8.40
N GLY A 66 18.69 -1.72 8.37
CA GLY A 66 18.19 -2.61 9.42
C GLY A 66 19.20 -2.92 10.53
N SER A 67 20.46 -2.50 10.40
CA SER A 67 21.55 -2.88 11.30
C SER A 67 21.88 -1.82 12.36
N PHE A 68 22.51 -2.24 13.46
CA PHE A 68 22.92 -1.37 14.58
C PHE A 68 24.24 -0.62 14.34
N GLY A 69 24.68 -0.53 13.08
CA GLY A 69 25.97 0.02 12.73
C GLY A 69 26.06 1.51 13.01
N ALA A 70 25.24 2.31 12.32
CA ALA A 70 25.12 3.74 12.53
C ALA A 70 23.72 4.04 13.08
N VAL A 71 23.66 4.46 14.34
CA VAL A 71 22.40 4.70 15.04
C VAL A 71 22.29 6.15 15.43
N LEU A 72 21.27 6.84 14.92
CA LEU A 72 20.81 8.11 15.50
C LEU A 72 19.84 7.79 16.64
N ARG A 73 20.06 8.36 17.82
CA ARG A 73 19.25 8.13 19.02
C ARG A 73 18.61 9.44 19.51
N PRO A 74 17.49 9.87 18.90
CA PRO A 74 16.73 11.02 19.39
C PRO A 74 16.19 10.72 20.79
N TYR A 75 16.45 11.61 21.75
CA TYR A 75 16.03 11.49 23.14
C TYR A 75 15.04 12.61 23.48
N ASN A 76 13.76 12.27 23.66
CA ASN A 76 12.66 13.23 23.86
C ASN A 76 12.52 14.28 22.72
N CYS A 77 12.99 13.96 21.52
CA CYS A 77 12.94 14.86 20.36
C CYS A 77 12.66 14.10 19.07
N ALA A 78 12.31 14.84 18.01
CA ALA A 78 12.24 14.29 16.66
C ALA A 78 13.66 13.97 16.15
N ALA A 79 13.77 13.05 15.20
CA ALA A 79 15.03 12.74 14.52
C ALA A 79 15.38 13.82 13.49
N PHE A 80 14.46 14.04 12.55
CA PHE A 80 14.66 14.97 11.43
C PHE A 80 13.43 15.84 11.20
N SER A 81 13.68 17.14 10.98
CA SER A 81 12.70 18.05 10.39
C SER A 81 13.22 18.52 9.04
N ILE A 82 12.64 17.98 7.97
CA ILE A 82 13.01 18.22 6.58
C ILE A 82 12.02 19.23 6.00
N ALA A 83 12.45 20.47 5.83
CA ALA A 83 11.58 21.55 5.39
C ALA A 83 12.25 22.44 4.32
N SER A 84 11.49 22.85 3.30
CA SER A 84 11.91 23.84 2.30
C SER A 84 13.25 23.51 1.62
N VAL A 85 13.46 22.23 1.31
CA VAL A 85 14.65 21.70 0.65
C VAL A 85 14.29 20.73 -0.47
N HIS A 86 15.25 20.48 -1.35
CA HIS A 86 15.10 19.51 -2.41
C HIS A 86 16.39 18.74 -2.71
N HIS A 87 16.26 17.61 -3.41
CA HIS A 87 17.39 16.75 -3.78
C HIS A 87 18.20 16.30 -2.55
N CYS A 88 17.53 16.03 -1.44
CA CYS A 88 18.19 15.59 -0.20
C CYS A 88 17.83 14.14 0.10
N PHE A 89 18.85 13.34 0.43
CA PHE A 89 18.70 11.90 0.68
C PHE A 89 19.22 11.54 2.07
N ILE A 90 18.50 10.66 2.77
CA ILE A 90 18.93 10.08 4.05
C ILE A 90 18.88 8.57 3.88
N GLU A 91 20.03 7.91 4.03
CA GLU A 91 20.21 6.52 3.69
C GLU A 91 20.92 5.73 4.81
N ASN A 92 20.62 4.43 4.92
CA ASN A 92 21.45 3.48 5.68
C ASN A 92 21.59 3.78 7.18
N LEU A 93 20.50 4.19 7.83
CA LEU A 93 20.52 4.67 9.21
C LEU A 93 19.45 3.99 10.05
N MET A 94 19.83 3.54 11.24
CA MET A 94 18.87 3.22 12.29
C MET A 94 18.56 4.49 13.08
N ILE A 95 17.27 4.78 13.25
CA ILE A 95 16.75 5.82 14.13
C ILE A 95 16.14 5.10 15.34
N TRP A 96 16.92 5.02 16.42
CA TRP A 96 16.51 4.36 17.65
C TRP A 96 15.98 5.39 18.64
N VAL A 97 14.67 5.57 18.68
CA VAL A 97 14.03 6.63 19.47
C VAL A 97 14.02 6.27 20.95
N GLN A 98 14.26 7.25 21.82
CA GLN A 98 14.42 7.06 23.26
C GLN A 98 13.78 8.19 24.08
N GLY A 99 13.62 7.93 25.37
CA GLY A 99 13.13 8.87 26.36
C GLY A 99 11.69 8.62 26.81
N THR A 100 11.17 9.53 27.65
CA THR A 100 9.87 9.43 28.32
C THR A 100 8.87 10.51 27.90
N THR A 101 9.31 11.46 27.07
CA THR A 101 8.52 12.58 26.56
C THR A 101 8.65 12.61 25.03
N PRO A 102 8.02 11.67 24.34
CA PRO A 102 8.18 11.51 22.90
C PRO A 102 7.60 12.72 22.14
N PRO A 103 8.16 13.07 20.97
CA PRO A 103 7.60 14.10 20.11
C PRO A 103 6.28 13.63 19.47
N ALA A 104 5.55 14.54 18.82
CA ALA A 104 4.42 14.15 17.98
C ALA A 104 4.84 13.27 16.80
N THR A 105 6.03 13.52 16.24
CA THR A 105 6.56 12.79 15.09
C THR A 105 8.08 12.71 15.13
N TYR A 106 8.67 11.63 14.60
CA TYR A 106 10.13 11.47 14.52
C TYR A 106 10.74 12.00 13.22
N ILE A 107 10.06 11.86 12.08
CA ILE A 107 10.46 12.49 10.82
C ILE A 107 9.30 13.28 10.24
N THR A 108 9.50 14.59 10.05
CA THR A 108 8.53 15.45 9.37
C THR A 108 9.07 15.93 8.03
N LEU A 109 8.24 15.89 7.00
CA LEU A 109 8.51 16.43 5.67
C LEU A 109 7.49 17.54 5.34
N GLN A 110 7.99 18.73 5.03
CA GLN A 110 7.19 19.89 4.69
C GLN A 110 7.83 20.68 3.54
N ASP A 111 7.04 21.11 2.57
CA ASP A 111 7.46 22.02 1.50
C ASP A 111 8.76 21.57 0.81
N CYS A 112 8.87 20.27 0.53
CA CYS A 112 10.09 19.67 0.00
C CYS A 112 9.85 18.97 -1.34
N TYR A 113 10.90 18.73 -2.12
CA TYR A 113 10.75 17.91 -3.32
C TYR A 113 11.99 17.12 -3.70
N SER A 114 11.81 15.98 -4.39
CA SER A 114 12.91 15.05 -4.70
C SER A 114 13.68 14.65 -3.44
N ILE A 115 12.95 14.10 -2.47
CA ILE A 115 13.49 13.62 -1.19
C ILE A 115 13.49 12.09 -1.20
N LYS A 116 14.55 11.48 -0.67
CA LYS A 116 14.62 10.02 -0.50
C LYS A 116 15.00 9.65 0.93
N LEU A 117 14.17 8.84 1.56
CA LEU A 117 14.52 8.09 2.76
C LEU A 117 14.68 6.64 2.34
N LYS A 118 15.91 6.11 2.40
CA LYS A 118 16.20 4.76 1.91
C LYS A 118 16.91 3.92 2.95
N ASP A 119 16.51 2.66 3.12
CA ASP A 119 17.14 1.78 4.08
C ASP A 119 17.22 2.49 5.44
N ILE A 120 16.06 2.86 5.97
CA ILE A 120 15.93 3.51 7.28
C ILE A 120 15.08 2.64 8.18
N ARG A 121 15.56 2.38 9.40
CA ARG A 121 14.75 1.72 10.44
C ARG A 121 14.44 2.69 11.55
N ILE A 122 13.18 3.07 11.71
CA ILE A 122 12.69 3.74 12.91
C ILE A 122 12.28 2.66 13.91
N HIS A 123 12.98 2.62 15.04
CA HIS A 123 12.83 1.60 16.06
C HIS A 123 12.50 2.20 17.41
N LEU A 124 11.42 1.72 18.02
CA LEU A 124 11.00 2.00 19.39
C LEU A 124 11.15 0.73 20.24
N ASP A 125 11.78 0.85 21.40
CA ASP A 125 11.86 -0.21 22.42
C ASP A 125 11.43 0.31 23.82
N THR A 126 10.91 1.54 23.87
CA THR A 126 10.36 2.15 25.08
C THR A 126 8.84 2.03 25.11
N THR A 127 8.23 2.35 26.26
CA THR A 127 6.78 2.40 26.46
C THR A 127 6.20 3.79 26.17
N TYR A 128 6.89 4.60 25.35
CA TYR A 128 6.54 5.99 25.12
C TYR A 128 6.55 6.29 23.62
N GLU A 129 5.41 6.08 22.97
CA GLU A 129 5.24 6.32 21.54
C GLU A 129 4.97 7.78 21.18
N CYS A 130 5.25 8.14 19.93
CA CYS A 130 4.83 9.40 19.35
C CYS A 130 3.29 9.54 19.32
N THR A 131 2.80 10.76 19.58
CA THR A 131 1.36 11.02 19.67
C THR A 131 0.65 11.16 18.32
N GLU A 132 1.38 11.27 17.21
CA GLU A 132 0.81 11.45 15.88
C GLU A 132 1.24 10.36 14.88
N ALA A 133 2.53 10.28 14.54
CA ALA A 133 3.04 9.31 13.56
C ALA A 133 4.56 9.13 13.67
N ALA A 134 5.10 7.99 13.26
CA ALA A 134 6.55 7.85 13.12
C ALA A 134 7.08 8.78 12.02
N ILE A 135 6.40 8.80 10.87
CA ILE A 135 6.69 9.66 9.72
C ILE A 135 5.44 10.44 9.32
N LEU A 136 5.57 11.77 9.22
CA LEU A 136 4.52 12.67 8.76
C LEU A 136 4.99 13.46 7.54
N GLN A 137 4.25 13.36 6.44
CA GLN A 137 4.39 14.26 5.30
C GLN A 137 3.22 15.24 5.28
N THR A 138 3.52 16.53 5.48
CA THR A 138 2.52 17.61 5.44
C THR A 138 2.44 18.28 4.08
N SER A 139 3.56 18.38 3.37
CA SER A 139 3.64 18.80 1.97
C SER A 139 4.97 18.39 1.35
N GLY A 140 4.92 18.04 0.06
CA GLY A 140 6.11 17.80 -0.75
C GLY A 140 5.83 16.93 -1.97
N ASN A 141 6.66 17.01 -3.00
CA ASN A 141 6.47 16.28 -4.25
C ASN A 141 7.70 15.44 -4.59
N ASP A 142 7.51 14.27 -5.18
CA ASP A 142 8.62 13.36 -5.49
C ASP A 142 9.37 12.92 -4.22
N VAL A 143 8.61 12.54 -3.20
CA VAL A 143 9.16 11.93 -1.98
C VAL A 143 9.16 10.40 -2.14
N VAL A 144 10.31 9.77 -1.91
CA VAL A 144 10.48 8.32 -2.00
C VAL A 144 10.88 7.75 -0.64
N TYR A 145 10.09 6.80 -0.15
CA TYR A 145 10.42 5.94 0.98
C TYR A 145 10.78 4.56 0.41
N ASP A 146 12.03 4.16 0.52
CA ASP A 146 12.59 2.98 -0.13
C ASP A 146 13.15 2.04 0.93
N HIS A 147 12.49 0.92 1.21
CA HIS A 147 12.85 -0.01 2.28
C HIS A 147 12.94 0.67 3.65
N VAL A 148 11.93 1.48 3.97
CA VAL A 148 11.79 2.11 5.28
C VAL A 148 10.99 1.19 6.21
N ILE A 149 11.55 0.89 7.36
CA ILE A 149 10.95 0.03 8.40
C ILE A 149 10.53 0.91 9.57
N VAL A 150 9.26 0.85 9.96
CA VAL A 150 8.77 1.40 11.23
C VAL A 150 8.39 0.22 12.11
N ARG A 151 9.08 0.04 13.25
CA ARG A 151 8.77 -1.07 14.16
C ARG A 151 8.97 -0.75 15.64
N SER A 152 8.17 -1.39 16.48
CA SER A 152 8.32 -1.32 17.94
C SER A 152 8.44 -2.72 18.55
N ASP A 153 9.37 -2.85 19.52
CA ASP A 153 9.47 -3.99 20.44
C ASP A 153 8.66 -3.75 21.74
N GLY A 154 8.11 -2.53 21.92
CA GLY A 154 7.30 -2.09 23.05
C GLY A 154 5.88 -1.71 22.64
N ASP A 155 5.45 -0.49 22.99
CA ASP A 155 4.11 0.02 22.70
C ASP A 155 3.91 0.38 21.21
N TYR A 156 2.65 0.61 20.84
CA TYR A 156 2.25 0.81 19.45
C TYR A 156 2.52 2.25 19.03
N PHE A 157 3.22 2.46 17.90
CA PHE A 157 3.18 3.78 17.27
C PHE A 157 1.73 4.14 16.92
N THR A 158 1.30 5.38 17.15
CA THR A 158 -0.05 5.82 16.75
C THR A 158 -0.31 5.56 15.25
N VAL A 159 0.63 6.01 14.40
CA VAL A 159 0.64 5.76 12.95
C VAL A 159 2.07 5.48 12.49
N GLY A 160 2.27 4.54 11.55
CA GLY A 160 3.56 4.35 10.87
C GLY A 160 3.87 5.51 9.91
N PHE A 161 3.14 5.56 8.79
CA PHE A 161 3.21 6.64 7.80
C PHE A 161 1.91 7.43 7.75
N LYS A 162 1.98 8.74 7.99
CA LYS A 162 0.85 9.66 7.89
C LYS A 162 1.05 10.63 6.73
N PHE A 163 0.07 10.65 5.83
CA PHE A 163 0.01 11.55 4.69
C PHE A 163 -1.12 12.55 4.91
N ALA A 164 -0.78 13.80 5.18
CA ALA A 164 -1.77 14.85 5.46
C ALA A 164 -2.57 15.26 4.21
N ASN A 165 -3.65 16.01 4.42
CA ASN A 165 -4.27 16.81 3.35
C ASN A 165 -3.21 17.74 2.73
N GLY A 166 -3.16 17.82 1.41
CA GLY A 166 -2.21 18.64 0.66
C GLY A 166 -0.78 18.10 0.68
N CYS A 167 -0.55 16.85 1.09
CA CYS A 167 0.81 16.35 1.29
C CYS A 167 1.65 16.19 0.02
N GLY A 168 1.05 16.40 -1.16
CA GLY A 168 1.71 16.33 -2.47
C GLY A 168 1.82 14.90 -2.97
N THR A 169 3.02 14.43 -3.31
CA THR A 169 3.23 13.07 -3.85
C THR A 169 4.25 12.28 -3.05
N ALA A 170 3.99 10.99 -2.89
CA ALA A 170 4.95 10.06 -2.31
C ALA A 170 4.87 8.66 -2.92
N THR A 171 6.02 7.97 -2.93
CA THR A 171 6.12 6.55 -3.29
C THR A 171 6.77 5.78 -2.16
N LEU A 172 6.11 4.73 -1.67
CA LEU A 172 6.67 3.74 -0.76
C LEU A 172 7.03 2.49 -1.56
N VAL A 173 8.24 1.96 -1.37
CA VAL A 173 8.74 0.76 -2.05
C VAL A 173 9.32 -0.19 -1.02
N GLY A 174 8.73 -1.38 -0.87
CA GLY A 174 9.24 -2.41 0.04
C GLY A 174 9.34 -1.94 1.49
N CYS A 175 8.44 -1.06 1.93
CA CYS A 175 8.41 -0.57 3.31
C CYS A 175 7.69 -1.57 4.23
N ASP A 176 8.06 -1.54 5.50
CA ASP A 176 7.53 -2.42 6.53
C ASP A 176 6.96 -1.60 7.69
N VAL A 177 5.78 -1.99 8.18
CA VAL A 177 5.15 -1.38 9.38
C VAL A 177 4.74 -2.45 10.38
N GLU A 178 5.34 -2.42 11.56
CA GLU A 178 5.12 -3.39 12.63
C GLU A 178 4.77 -2.67 13.94
N THR A 179 3.84 -3.22 14.72
CA THR A 179 3.51 -2.68 16.05
C THR A 179 3.07 -1.20 15.96
N CYS A 180 2.12 -0.94 15.05
CA CYS A 180 1.51 0.38 14.85
C CYS A 180 -0.01 0.28 15.06
N GLY A 181 -0.65 1.30 15.63
CA GLY A 181 -2.10 1.45 15.61
C GLY A 181 -2.59 1.42 14.17
N THR A 182 -2.17 2.38 13.36
CA THR A 182 -2.39 2.38 11.91
C THR A 182 -1.06 2.28 11.15
N GLY A 183 -0.93 1.36 10.20
CA GLY A 183 0.26 1.25 9.35
C GLY A 183 0.44 2.47 8.45
N ILE A 184 -0.51 2.70 7.54
CA ILE A 184 -0.60 3.90 6.70
C ILE A 184 -1.93 4.62 6.95
N LEU A 185 -1.85 5.90 7.28
CA LEU A 185 -3.00 6.80 7.33
C LEU A 185 -2.94 7.77 6.15
N HIS A 186 -3.86 7.60 5.20
CA HIS A 186 -3.99 8.48 4.03
C HIS A 186 -5.11 9.49 4.26
N LEU A 187 -4.75 10.75 4.50
CA LEU A 187 -5.68 11.87 4.58
C LEU A 187 -5.72 12.68 3.28
N GLY A 188 -4.73 12.56 2.40
CA GLY A 188 -4.64 13.34 1.16
C GLY A 188 -3.36 13.08 0.36
N GLY A 189 -3.16 13.89 -0.67
CA GLY A 189 -2.07 13.73 -1.64
C GLY A 189 -2.21 12.49 -2.54
N GLN A 190 -1.20 12.30 -3.40
CA GLN A 190 -1.10 11.20 -4.36
C GLN A 190 -0.03 10.21 -3.91
N ILE A 191 -0.46 9.14 -3.27
CA ILE A 191 0.43 8.17 -2.64
C ILE A 191 0.42 6.87 -3.44
N THR A 192 1.61 6.39 -3.78
CA THR A 192 1.81 5.08 -4.40
C THR A 192 2.57 4.17 -3.43
N VAL A 193 2.13 2.93 -3.28
CA VAL A 193 2.70 1.94 -2.38
C VAL A 193 2.96 0.67 -3.17
N LEU A 194 4.21 0.22 -3.17
CA LEU A 194 4.66 -0.97 -3.89
C LEU A 194 5.18 -1.99 -2.86
N GLY A 195 4.39 -3.02 -2.61
CA GLY A 195 4.82 -4.13 -1.76
C GLY A 195 5.01 -3.80 -0.28
N LEU A 196 4.03 -3.18 0.38
CA LEU A 196 4.07 -2.98 1.84
C LEU A 196 3.99 -4.33 2.56
N TYR A 197 4.81 -4.52 3.59
CA TYR A 197 4.58 -5.54 4.63
C TYR A 197 4.01 -4.88 5.88
N SER A 198 2.99 -5.49 6.50
CA SER A 198 2.52 -5.09 7.82
C SER A 198 2.26 -6.27 8.73
N GLU A 199 2.47 -6.10 10.03
CA GLU A 199 2.07 -7.05 11.08
C GLU A 199 1.88 -6.34 12.44
N ARG A 200 1.28 -7.03 13.43
CA ARG A 200 1.14 -6.50 14.80
C ARG A 200 0.43 -5.15 14.84
N LEU A 201 -0.64 -5.00 14.08
CA LEU A 201 -1.38 -3.75 13.98
C LEU A 201 -2.48 -3.64 15.04
N GLY A 202 -2.67 -2.44 15.59
CA GLY A 202 -3.64 -2.16 16.65
C GLY A 202 -5.03 -1.72 16.15
N GLN A 203 -5.10 -1.17 14.94
CA GLN A 203 -6.31 -0.60 14.37
C GLN A 203 -6.46 -0.89 12.86
N TYR A 204 -5.55 -0.39 12.01
CA TYR A 204 -5.63 -0.54 10.56
C TYR A 204 -4.29 -0.85 9.89
N GLY A 205 -4.26 -1.68 8.85
CA GLY A 205 -3.08 -1.76 7.96
C GLY A 205 -2.96 -0.51 7.11
N VAL A 206 -4.03 -0.22 6.40
CA VAL A 206 -4.21 1.02 5.65
C VAL A 206 -5.57 1.59 6.03
N SER A 207 -5.60 2.86 6.44
CA SER A 207 -6.85 3.64 6.55
C SER A 207 -6.87 4.72 5.49
N LEU A 208 -7.90 4.67 4.65
CA LEU A 208 -8.22 5.69 3.66
C LEU A 208 -9.30 6.58 4.24
N GLU A 209 -8.99 7.87 4.36
CA GLU A 209 -9.87 8.87 4.97
C GLU A 209 -10.36 9.88 3.90
N PRO A 210 -11.49 10.56 4.13
CA PRO A 210 -11.92 11.66 3.28
C PRO A 210 -10.84 12.73 3.20
N SER A 211 -10.56 13.17 1.98
CA SER A 211 -9.60 14.24 1.73
C SER A 211 -10.28 15.51 1.24
N GLY A 212 -9.77 16.65 1.70
CA GLY A 212 -10.06 17.95 1.13
C GLY A 212 -9.42 18.16 -0.25
N ASP A 213 -8.43 17.33 -0.61
CA ASP A 213 -7.72 17.47 -1.87
C ASP A 213 -8.55 16.94 -3.04
N SER A 214 -8.74 17.77 -4.07
CA SER A 214 -9.41 17.35 -5.30
C SER A 214 -8.65 16.26 -6.06
N THR A 215 -7.33 16.16 -5.83
CA THR A 215 -6.43 15.23 -6.51
C THR A 215 -5.96 14.09 -5.60
N ALA A 216 -6.53 13.95 -4.40
CA ALA A 216 -6.21 12.82 -3.51
C ALA A 216 -6.35 11.50 -4.27
N ALA A 217 -5.32 10.66 -4.17
CA ALA A 217 -5.27 9.34 -4.75
C ALA A 217 -4.38 8.43 -3.93
N PHE A 218 -4.82 7.20 -3.74
CA PHE A 218 -4.04 6.16 -3.08
C PHE A 218 -3.93 4.96 -4.02
N ARG A 219 -2.72 4.50 -4.30
CA ARG A 219 -2.48 3.36 -5.19
C ARG A 219 -1.56 2.38 -4.50
N MET A 220 -2.03 1.17 -4.25
CA MET A 220 -1.24 0.12 -3.65
C MET A 220 -1.22 -1.10 -4.56
N PHE A 221 -0.03 -1.64 -4.77
CA PHE A 221 0.21 -2.80 -5.63
C PHE A 221 1.04 -3.83 -4.88
N GLY A 222 0.50 -5.04 -4.77
CA GLY A 222 1.17 -6.15 -4.08
C GLY A 222 1.36 -5.92 -2.59
N GLY A 223 2.25 -6.72 -1.99
CA GLY A 223 2.53 -6.68 -0.55
C GLY A 223 1.60 -7.57 0.27
N GLN A 224 1.82 -7.56 1.59
CA GLN A 224 1.08 -8.35 2.56
C GLN A 224 0.67 -7.46 3.73
N LEU A 225 -0.63 -7.26 3.88
CA LEU A 225 -1.22 -6.57 5.02
C LEU A 225 -1.69 -7.61 6.04
N ILE A 226 -0.94 -7.81 7.11
CA ILE A 226 -1.34 -8.62 8.27
C ILE A 226 -1.78 -7.66 9.38
N ALA A 227 -3.03 -7.77 9.80
CA ALA A 227 -3.58 -7.05 10.94
C ALA A 227 -3.78 -8.01 12.12
N ASP A 228 -3.46 -7.58 13.35
CA ASP A 228 -3.57 -8.44 14.53
C ASP A 228 -4.79 -8.09 15.40
N ASN A 229 -5.13 -8.96 16.34
CA ASN A 229 -6.18 -8.72 17.33
C ASN A 229 -7.49 -8.22 16.72
N SER A 230 -7.98 -7.02 17.06
CA SER A 230 -9.22 -6.40 16.57
C SER A 230 -9.02 -5.48 15.36
N ALA A 231 -7.80 -5.38 14.83
CA ALA A 231 -7.49 -4.52 13.71
C ALA A 231 -8.07 -5.05 12.39
N VAL A 232 -8.12 -4.17 11.39
CA VAL A 232 -8.61 -4.46 10.04
C VAL A 232 -7.50 -4.14 9.03
N ALA A 233 -7.24 -5.03 8.08
CA ALA A 233 -6.14 -4.80 7.14
C ALA A 233 -6.36 -3.56 6.26
N ILE A 234 -7.57 -3.38 5.73
CA ILE A 234 -7.94 -2.24 4.87
C ILE A 234 -9.20 -1.58 5.41
N ALA A 235 -9.14 -0.28 5.72
CA ALA A 235 -10.30 0.53 6.05
C ALA A 235 -10.55 1.60 4.98
N VAL A 236 -11.80 1.72 4.54
CA VAL A 236 -12.26 2.78 3.64
C VAL A 236 -13.37 3.57 4.32
N LYS A 237 -13.18 4.87 4.46
CA LYS A 237 -14.17 5.79 5.04
C LYS A 237 -14.99 6.50 3.96
N ASP A 238 -16.08 7.14 4.37
CA ASP A 238 -16.85 8.03 3.51
C ASP A 238 -15.97 9.14 2.91
N GLY A 239 -16.29 9.60 1.71
CA GLY A 239 -15.59 10.69 1.01
C GLY A 239 -14.22 10.35 0.41
N CYS A 240 -13.78 9.09 0.45
CA CYS A 240 -12.52 8.67 -0.18
C CYS A 240 -12.57 8.80 -1.71
N LYS A 241 -11.45 9.13 -2.35
CA LYS A 241 -11.38 9.32 -3.81
C LYS A 241 -10.16 8.60 -4.41
N ASN A 242 -10.31 8.14 -5.66
CA ASN A 242 -9.22 7.62 -6.49
C ASN A 242 -8.31 6.62 -5.76
N SER A 243 -8.90 5.65 -5.09
CA SER A 243 -8.20 4.69 -4.23
C SER A 243 -8.20 3.30 -4.86
N TYR A 244 -7.01 2.74 -5.07
CA TYR A 244 -6.80 1.49 -5.77
C TYR A 244 -5.88 0.59 -4.92
N ILE A 245 -6.34 -0.59 -4.50
CA ILE A 245 -5.51 -1.59 -3.82
C ILE A 245 -5.63 -2.89 -4.60
N ILE A 246 -4.55 -3.30 -5.27
CA ILE A 246 -4.55 -4.39 -6.26
C ILE A 246 -3.45 -5.40 -5.94
N GLY A 247 -3.81 -6.69 -5.91
CA GLY A 247 -2.85 -7.79 -5.74
C GLY A 247 -2.18 -7.85 -4.36
N THR A 248 -2.58 -7.00 -3.41
CA THR A 248 -2.16 -7.06 -2.02
C THR A 248 -2.81 -8.25 -1.33
N TYR A 249 -2.05 -9.05 -0.59
CA TYR A 249 -2.62 -10.09 0.28
C TYR A 249 -3.08 -9.45 1.59
N ALA A 250 -4.37 -9.50 1.91
CA ALA A 250 -4.92 -8.88 3.11
C ALA A 250 -5.44 -9.95 4.07
N THR A 251 -5.00 -9.93 5.32
CA THR A 251 -5.47 -10.88 6.34
C THR A 251 -5.47 -10.27 7.73
N ARG A 252 -6.30 -10.82 8.60
CA ARG A 252 -6.18 -10.68 10.04
C ARG A 252 -5.56 -11.95 10.62
N ALA A 253 -4.84 -11.89 11.74
CA ALA A 253 -4.15 -13.06 12.32
C ALA A 253 -5.08 -14.24 12.64
N ASN A 254 -6.32 -13.96 13.05
CA ASN A 254 -7.37 -14.96 13.27
C ASN A 254 -8.17 -15.31 12.00
N ASN A 255 -7.73 -14.82 10.83
CA ASN A 255 -8.34 -14.97 9.53
C ASN A 255 -9.80 -14.46 9.41
N SER A 256 -10.23 -13.57 10.32
CA SER A 256 -11.66 -13.21 10.41
C SER A 256 -12.09 -12.03 9.55
N PHE A 257 -11.19 -11.07 9.23
CA PHE A 257 -11.51 -9.92 8.38
C PHE A 257 -10.35 -9.57 7.44
N GLN A 258 -10.68 -9.10 6.25
CA GLN A 258 -9.74 -8.53 5.28
C GLN A 258 -9.84 -7.01 5.21
N GLY A 259 -11.05 -6.48 5.37
CA GLY A 259 -11.27 -5.06 5.28
C GLY A 259 -12.61 -4.63 5.86
N TRP A 260 -12.79 -3.32 5.96
CA TRP A 260 -14.02 -2.70 6.39
C TRP A 260 -14.30 -1.46 5.55
N ILE A 261 -15.52 -1.38 5.02
CA ILE A 261 -16.02 -0.20 4.35
C ILE A 261 -17.03 0.44 5.30
N TYR A 262 -16.63 1.55 5.91
CA TYR A 262 -17.46 2.27 6.88
C TYR A 262 -18.58 3.05 6.19
N GLY A 263 -18.32 3.48 4.96
CA GLY A 263 -19.32 3.98 4.01
C GLY A 263 -18.68 4.46 2.72
N LEU A 264 -19.52 4.84 1.75
CA LEU A 264 -19.10 5.36 0.44
C LEU A 264 -19.77 6.69 0.07
N SER A 265 -20.44 7.35 1.01
CA SER A 265 -21.06 8.65 0.76
C SER A 265 -20.00 9.66 0.30
N GLY A 266 -20.21 10.32 -0.84
CA GLY A 266 -19.25 11.25 -1.43
C GLY A 266 -17.94 10.62 -1.92
N SER A 267 -17.83 9.28 -1.92
CA SER A 267 -16.65 8.58 -2.43
C SER A 267 -16.72 8.39 -3.94
N SER A 268 -15.56 8.30 -4.60
CA SER A 268 -15.50 8.01 -6.05
C SER A 268 -14.23 7.28 -6.45
N ASN A 269 -14.30 6.45 -7.50
CA ASN A 269 -13.16 5.70 -8.05
C ASN A 269 -12.43 4.85 -7.00
N ILE A 270 -13.17 3.98 -6.30
CA ILE A 270 -12.62 3.06 -5.29
C ILE A 270 -12.55 1.65 -5.86
N LYS A 271 -11.34 1.09 -5.96
CA LYS A 271 -11.12 -0.28 -6.43
C LYS A 271 -10.27 -1.07 -5.44
N ILE A 272 -10.86 -2.08 -4.84
CA ILE A 272 -10.15 -3.03 -3.97
C ILE A 272 -10.23 -4.42 -4.59
N ASP A 273 -9.07 -4.97 -4.91
CA ASP A 273 -8.89 -6.26 -5.58
C ASP A 273 -7.67 -6.96 -5.00
N THR A 274 -7.82 -7.47 -3.78
CA THR A 274 -6.74 -8.15 -3.05
C THR A 274 -6.44 -9.52 -3.67
N ALA A 275 -5.21 -10.01 -3.53
CA ALA A 275 -4.80 -11.31 -4.08
C ALA A 275 -5.60 -12.49 -3.50
N ASN A 276 -6.17 -12.33 -2.32
CA ASN A 276 -6.95 -13.33 -1.60
C ASN A 276 -8.39 -12.86 -1.31
N PHE A 277 -8.97 -11.98 -2.15
CA PHE A 277 -10.25 -11.34 -1.89
C PHE A 277 -11.38 -12.31 -1.51
N ASP A 278 -12.02 -12.07 -0.37
CA ASP A 278 -13.11 -12.85 0.16
C ASP A 278 -14.16 -11.93 0.78
N TRP A 279 -15.29 -11.74 0.09
CA TRP A 279 -16.38 -10.85 0.51
C TRP A 279 -16.93 -11.17 1.90
N SER A 280 -16.91 -12.44 2.31
CA SER A 280 -17.42 -12.85 3.62
C SER A 280 -16.62 -12.24 4.78
N LYS A 281 -15.42 -11.74 4.49
CA LYS A 281 -14.48 -11.13 5.45
C LYS A 281 -14.45 -9.61 5.36
N TRP A 282 -15.44 -9.00 4.72
CA TRP A 282 -15.62 -7.55 4.67
C TRP A 282 -16.83 -7.15 5.53
N GLY A 283 -16.58 -6.40 6.60
CA GLY A 283 -17.64 -5.82 7.40
C GLY A 283 -18.26 -4.62 6.67
N SER A 284 -19.59 -4.62 6.50
CA SER A 284 -20.32 -3.52 5.91
C SER A 284 -21.43 -3.02 6.81
N SER A 285 -21.47 -1.70 7.07
CA SER A 285 -22.71 -0.98 7.38
C SER A 285 -23.39 -0.44 6.11
N VAL A 286 -22.79 -0.67 4.94
CA VAL A 286 -23.20 -0.09 3.65
C VAL A 286 -23.27 -1.17 2.59
N SER A 287 -24.44 -1.33 1.97
CA SER A 287 -24.59 -2.06 0.71
C SER A 287 -23.68 -1.42 -0.32
N ILE A 288 -22.66 -2.14 -0.73
CA ILE A 288 -21.64 -1.63 -1.64
C ILE A 288 -22.30 -1.39 -3.00
N ASP A 289 -22.29 -0.13 -3.45
CA ASP A 289 -22.82 0.26 -4.76
C ASP A 289 -22.01 -0.45 -5.85
N PRO A 290 -22.63 -1.36 -6.62
CA PRO A 290 -21.98 -2.12 -7.69
C PRO A 290 -21.37 -1.22 -8.78
N SER A 291 -21.79 0.04 -8.90
CA SER A 291 -21.28 1.00 -9.89
C SER A 291 -19.90 1.59 -9.53
N VAL A 292 -19.50 1.52 -8.25
CA VAL A 292 -18.26 2.14 -7.75
C VAL A 292 -17.10 1.13 -7.74
N LEU A 293 -17.39 -0.17 -7.65
CA LEU A 293 -16.40 -1.24 -7.82
C LEU A 293 -16.45 -1.77 -9.24
N ARG A 294 -15.33 -1.74 -9.96
CA ARG A 294 -15.19 -2.62 -11.14
C ARG A 294 -15.11 -4.04 -10.66
N LEU A 295 -16.27 -4.68 -10.66
CA LEU A 295 -16.45 -5.99 -10.11
C LEU A 295 -15.67 -7.04 -10.92
N GLN A 296 -15.07 -8.01 -10.22
CA GLN A 296 -14.48 -9.20 -10.84
C GLN A 296 -15.48 -9.84 -11.83
N PRO A 297 -15.05 -10.40 -12.97
CA PRO A 297 -15.99 -11.06 -13.87
C PRO A 297 -16.58 -12.31 -13.18
N LEU A 298 -17.89 -12.52 -13.30
CA LEU A 298 -18.57 -13.68 -12.73
C LEU A 298 -18.26 -14.92 -13.56
N ARG A 299 -18.27 -16.11 -12.94
CA ARG A 299 -17.89 -17.36 -13.60
C ARG A 299 -18.90 -18.45 -13.33
N GLY A 300 -19.08 -19.32 -14.31
CA GLY A 300 -19.77 -20.60 -14.15
C GLY A 300 -19.25 -21.60 -15.15
N SER A 301 -19.65 -22.85 -14.98
CA SER A 301 -19.29 -23.91 -15.91
C SER A 301 -20.38 -24.95 -16.00
N ILE A 302 -20.34 -25.71 -17.09
CA ILE A 302 -21.19 -26.87 -17.31
C ILE A 302 -20.39 -27.97 -17.99
N THR A 303 -20.60 -29.21 -17.57
CA THR A 303 -20.20 -30.36 -18.38
C THR A 303 -21.30 -30.64 -19.38
N TRP A 304 -21.01 -30.45 -20.66
CA TRP A 304 -21.98 -30.57 -21.74
C TRP A 304 -21.41 -31.46 -22.85
N ASN A 305 -22.24 -32.37 -23.34
CA ASN A 305 -22.01 -33.15 -24.54
C ASN A 305 -23.03 -32.68 -25.59
N PRO A 306 -22.65 -31.75 -26.50
CA PRO A 306 -23.52 -31.35 -27.59
C PRO A 306 -23.95 -32.57 -28.41
N GLY A 307 -25.17 -32.55 -28.91
CA GLY A 307 -25.64 -33.53 -29.88
C GLY A 307 -24.92 -33.41 -31.22
N SER A 308 -25.22 -34.34 -32.12
CA SER A 308 -24.77 -34.28 -33.52
C SER A 308 -25.44 -33.11 -34.22
N LEU A 309 -24.65 -32.18 -34.76
CA LEU A 309 -25.15 -30.95 -35.38
C LEU A 309 -25.02 -31.06 -36.89
N ALA A 310 -26.13 -31.33 -37.58
CA ALA A 310 -26.21 -31.19 -39.04
C ALA A 310 -25.94 -29.74 -39.48
N ASP A 311 -25.69 -29.52 -40.77
CA ASP A 311 -25.57 -28.16 -41.32
C ASP A 311 -26.87 -27.35 -41.09
N GLY A 312 -26.73 -26.10 -40.66
CA GLY A 312 -27.83 -25.24 -40.22
C GLY A 312 -28.41 -25.58 -38.84
N ALA A 313 -27.97 -26.66 -38.19
CA ALA A 313 -28.47 -27.02 -36.86
C ALA A 313 -27.80 -26.18 -35.77
N GLY A 314 -28.55 -25.92 -34.69
CA GLY A 314 -27.99 -25.31 -33.51
C GLY A 314 -28.64 -25.82 -32.24
N GLU A 315 -27.84 -25.87 -31.17
CA GLU A 315 -28.22 -26.41 -29.88
C GLU A 315 -27.90 -25.40 -28.78
N THR A 316 -28.76 -25.37 -27.77
CA THR A 316 -28.58 -24.53 -26.58
C THR A 316 -28.33 -25.42 -25.38
N SER A 317 -27.30 -25.11 -24.59
CA SER A 317 -27.00 -25.82 -23.36
C SER A 317 -28.16 -25.75 -22.36
N SER A 318 -28.14 -26.64 -21.37
CA SER A 318 -28.92 -26.40 -20.15
C SER A 318 -28.37 -25.20 -19.37
N ALA A 319 -29.12 -24.78 -18.35
CA ALA A 319 -28.81 -23.59 -17.57
C ALA A 319 -27.47 -23.73 -16.81
N ILE A 320 -26.62 -22.71 -16.93
CA ILE A 320 -25.39 -22.56 -16.17
C ILE A 320 -25.65 -21.55 -15.06
N THR A 321 -25.52 -21.95 -13.80
CA THR A 321 -25.63 -21.03 -12.67
C THR A 321 -24.41 -20.11 -12.63
N VAL A 322 -24.65 -18.82 -12.73
CA VAL A 322 -23.67 -17.75 -12.57
C VAL A 322 -24.27 -16.69 -11.67
N THR A 323 -24.16 -16.87 -10.35
CA THR A 323 -24.73 -15.95 -9.35
C THR A 323 -24.21 -14.52 -9.56
N GLY A 324 -25.13 -13.56 -9.64
CA GLY A 324 -24.90 -12.16 -9.95
C GLY A 324 -25.09 -11.78 -11.42
N ALA A 325 -25.37 -12.74 -12.31
CA ALA A 325 -25.59 -12.43 -13.73
C ALA A 325 -26.98 -11.81 -13.95
N THR A 326 -27.03 -10.64 -14.58
CA THR A 326 -28.27 -9.96 -15.00
C THR A 326 -28.25 -9.71 -16.50
N PHE A 327 -29.41 -9.39 -17.09
CA PHE A 327 -29.45 -8.93 -18.47
C PHE A 327 -28.48 -7.76 -18.70
N LEU A 328 -28.07 -7.59 -19.96
CA LEU A 328 -27.08 -6.62 -20.45
C LEU A 328 -25.62 -6.93 -20.14
N HIS A 329 -25.31 -7.82 -19.19
CA HIS A 329 -23.93 -8.27 -19.02
C HIS A 329 -23.42 -9.06 -20.23
N GLY A 330 -22.18 -8.78 -20.66
CA GLY A 330 -21.51 -9.55 -21.70
C GLY A 330 -21.10 -10.95 -21.23
N VAL A 331 -21.28 -11.97 -22.07
CA VAL A 331 -20.88 -13.35 -21.74
C VAL A 331 -19.81 -13.83 -22.73
N GLU A 332 -18.63 -14.14 -22.20
CA GLU A 332 -17.55 -14.80 -22.91
C GLU A 332 -17.65 -16.31 -22.68
N VAL A 333 -17.78 -17.09 -23.75
CA VAL A 333 -17.73 -18.56 -23.69
C VAL A 333 -16.30 -19.02 -23.93
N ARG A 334 -15.83 -19.97 -23.13
CA ARG A 334 -14.51 -20.60 -23.23
C ARG A 334 -14.71 -22.10 -23.49
N PRO A 335 -14.76 -22.51 -24.77
CA PRO A 335 -14.89 -23.91 -25.14
C PRO A 335 -13.70 -24.73 -24.63
N PRO A 336 -13.90 -26.01 -24.27
CA PRO A 336 -12.82 -26.90 -23.82
C PRO A 336 -11.97 -27.47 -24.97
N TYR A 337 -12.35 -27.25 -26.23
CA TYR A 337 -11.68 -27.79 -27.42
C TYR A 337 -12.00 -26.95 -28.67
N ASP A 338 -11.38 -27.30 -29.79
CA ASP A 338 -11.67 -26.74 -31.11
C ASP A 338 -13.14 -27.00 -31.52
N LEU A 339 -13.84 -25.96 -31.96
CA LEU A 339 -15.23 -26.02 -32.37
C LEU A 339 -15.44 -26.49 -33.81
N GLN A 340 -14.36 -26.78 -34.54
CA GLN A 340 -14.43 -27.34 -35.90
C GLN A 340 -15.24 -26.45 -36.87
N GLY A 341 -15.18 -25.13 -36.66
CA GLY A 341 -15.90 -24.13 -37.47
C GLY A 341 -17.29 -23.75 -36.97
N ILE A 342 -17.82 -24.39 -35.93
CA ILE A 342 -19.08 -24.00 -35.28
C ILE A 342 -18.94 -22.63 -34.61
N THR A 343 -19.98 -21.79 -34.75
CA THR A 343 -20.07 -20.52 -34.02
C THR A 343 -20.70 -20.74 -32.65
N CYS A 344 -20.21 -20.00 -31.65
CA CYS A 344 -20.62 -20.14 -30.26
C CYS A 344 -20.90 -18.77 -29.66
N THR A 345 -22.05 -18.64 -29.00
CA THR A 345 -22.44 -17.43 -28.26
C THR A 345 -22.88 -17.78 -26.85
N GLY A 346 -22.63 -16.88 -25.90
CA GLY A 346 -23.12 -16.98 -24.53
C GLY A 346 -24.07 -15.83 -24.25
N TYR A 347 -25.09 -16.04 -23.42
CA TYR A 347 -26.00 -14.99 -23.00
C TYR A 347 -26.60 -15.26 -21.63
N VAL A 348 -26.94 -14.20 -20.91
CA VAL A 348 -27.71 -14.29 -19.68
C VAL A 348 -29.17 -14.57 -20.06
N SER A 349 -29.64 -15.77 -19.71
CA SER A 349 -30.99 -16.25 -20.05
C SER A 349 -32.05 -15.91 -19.00
N ALA A 350 -31.62 -15.70 -17.76
CA ALA A 350 -32.41 -15.20 -16.63
C ALA A 350 -31.44 -14.69 -15.54
N ALA A 351 -31.97 -14.10 -14.47
CA ALA A 351 -31.16 -13.78 -13.29
C ALA A 351 -30.37 -15.01 -12.83
N ASP A 352 -29.10 -14.80 -12.50
CA ASP A 352 -28.14 -15.82 -12.05
C ASP A 352 -27.91 -16.97 -13.04
N THR A 353 -28.34 -16.83 -14.31
CA THR A 353 -28.43 -17.95 -15.24
C THR A 353 -27.92 -17.61 -16.64
N VAL A 354 -26.88 -18.31 -17.08
CA VAL A 354 -26.30 -18.20 -18.43
C VAL A 354 -26.61 -19.45 -19.26
N LYS A 355 -26.68 -19.28 -20.59
CA LYS A 355 -26.69 -20.39 -21.55
C LYS A 355 -25.67 -20.17 -22.66
N ILE A 356 -25.22 -21.28 -23.25
CA ILE A 356 -24.39 -21.31 -24.44
C ILE A 356 -25.27 -21.74 -25.61
N ARG A 357 -25.13 -21.06 -26.76
CA ARG A 357 -25.75 -21.42 -28.03
C ARG A 357 -24.67 -21.74 -29.05
N LEU A 358 -24.77 -22.93 -29.63
CA LEU A 358 -23.97 -23.35 -30.78
C LEU A 358 -24.80 -23.25 -32.06
N GLN A 359 -24.15 -22.92 -33.17
CA GLN A 359 -24.74 -22.90 -34.50
C GLN A 359 -23.73 -23.41 -35.53
N ASN A 360 -24.08 -24.50 -36.21
CA ASN A 360 -23.29 -25.11 -37.26
C ASN A 360 -23.70 -24.58 -38.63
N GLU A 361 -22.76 -24.00 -39.36
CA GLU A 361 -22.93 -23.49 -40.73
C GLU A 361 -21.74 -23.93 -41.61
N THR A 362 -21.19 -25.11 -41.33
CA THR A 362 -19.95 -25.60 -41.95
C THR A 362 -20.18 -26.37 -43.25
N GLY A 363 -21.44 -26.59 -43.66
CA GLY A 363 -21.78 -27.40 -44.84
C GLY A 363 -21.77 -28.92 -44.60
N GLY A 364 -21.48 -29.36 -43.37
CA GLY A 364 -21.41 -30.77 -42.99
C GLY A 364 -21.89 -31.01 -41.56
N THR A 365 -22.09 -32.29 -41.19
CA THR A 365 -22.44 -32.66 -39.81
C THR A 365 -21.19 -32.63 -38.94
N ILE A 366 -21.30 -32.04 -37.74
CA ILE A 366 -20.22 -31.95 -36.75
C ILE A 366 -20.67 -32.60 -35.44
N ASP A 367 -19.81 -33.46 -34.90
CA ASP A 367 -19.97 -34.13 -33.60
C ASP A 367 -18.90 -33.61 -32.63
N LEU A 368 -19.30 -32.71 -31.73
CA LEU A 368 -18.41 -32.24 -30.67
C LEU A 368 -18.36 -33.27 -29.52
N ALA A 369 -17.20 -33.40 -28.88
CA ALA A 369 -17.04 -34.28 -27.72
C ALA A 369 -17.76 -33.72 -26.47
N SER A 370 -17.87 -34.53 -25.42
CA SER A 370 -18.24 -34.00 -24.10
C SER A 370 -17.08 -33.22 -23.49
N GLY A 371 -17.36 -32.10 -22.82
CA GLY A 371 -16.34 -31.34 -22.11
C GLY A 371 -16.91 -30.37 -21.08
N THR A 372 -16.02 -29.78 -20.27
CA THR A 372 -16.38 -28.71 -19.31
C THR A 372 -16.24 -27.34 -19.96
N TRP A 373 -17.37 -26.74 -20.28
CA TRP A 373 -17.46 -25.41 -20.88
C TRP A 373 -17.48 -24.36 -19.78
N ASN A 374 -16.61 -23.36 -19.89
CA ASN A 374 -16.53 -22.26 -18.93
C ASN A 374 -17.18 -21.01 -19.53
N VAL A 375 -17.89 -20.25 -18.71
CA VAL A 375 -18.42 -18.93 -19.08
C VAL A 375 -17.90 -17.86 -18.12
N VAL A 376 -17.62 -16.69 -18.68
CA VAL A 376 -17.20 -15.51 -17.93
C VAL A 376 -18.16 -14.37 -18.25
N VAL A 377 -18.85 -13.86 -17.24
CA VAL A 377 -19.81 -12.76 -17.38
C VAL A 377 -19.11 -11.47 -16.95
N ARG A 378 -18.96 -10.55 -17.89
CA ARG A 378 -18.40 -9.22 -17.65
C ARG A 378 -19.52 -8.30 -17.18
N ARG A 379 -19.22 -7.61 -16.09
CA ARG A 379 -20.08 -6.57 -15.50
C ARG A 379 -19.55 -5.26 -16.07
N ASP A 380 -20.40 -4.54 -16.80
CA ASP A 380 -20.03 -3.33 -17.56
C ASP A 380 -19.87 -2.12 -16.64
#